data_AF-Q2LCP9-F1
#
_entry.id   AF-Q2LCP9-F1
#
_cell.length_a   1.000
_cell.length_b   1.000
_cell.length_c   1.000
_cell.angle_alpha   90.00
_cell.angle_beta   90.00
_cell.angle_gamma   90.00
#
_symmetry.space_group_name_H-M   'P 1'
#
loop_
_entity.id
_entity.type
_entity.pdbx_description
1 polymer ?
#
loop_
_entity_poly.entity_id
_entity_poly.type
_entity_poly.pdbx_seq_one_letter_code
_entity_poly.pdbx_strand_id
1 'polypeptide(L)'
;MKRFFENLFSQTERSVLNTGKKVGAGIAAGEWKNTEWGYPIATQEVIFLAKVFQPQHVKRHPYHIVRGTIAPLAVTLPLAFFVLNYFGVISSKIGFVIALSSFIGGLTIWAISIVFDSLYDQQHTYEVKRGLVMGMMMFIISEIMFFFSFFWSYFYISLSPNIAIGCVWPPYGLTVYSYMGLPLLNTVLLLLSGAILTDGYTILTEQKAVHENNEKVIAVEEAFTNLMNLYTKKQSINTLTFVDERREKFFAKNDQNAEKKEIAISAGVKELRDLDWDLYFFENPQNMEPNYKAPTDLSVIEYALITIFLKKRNKVIKTRLYFTLVCAVVFLFCQGYEYYFAPFSMNDGIYGSLFFLLTGFHGFHVLVGSILIGIITIRFIVGNFDLLNVGTKFQIFKNKSTGFACTLFYWHFVDIVWIFLYIVIYWWGSR
;
A
#
# COMPACT_ATOMS: atom_id res chain seq x y z
N MET A 1 -15.79 11.45 -1.55
CA MET A 1 -16.24 10.09 -1.15
C MET A 1 -17.15 9.39 -2.16
N LYS A 2 -18.35 9.91 -2.51
CA LYS A 2 -19.27 9.22 -3.45
C LYS A 2 -18.64 8.86 -4.82
N ARG A 3 -18.01 9.82 -5.51
CA ARG A 3 -17.22 9.57 -6.74
C ARG A 3 -16.04 8.60 -6.54
N PHE A 4 -15.41 8.62 -5.37
CA PHE A 4 -14.33 7.69 -5.02
C PHE A 4 -14.88 6.26 -4.93
N PHE A 5 -16.02 6.04 -4.27
CA PHE A 5 -16.70 4.74 -4.18
C PHE A 5 -17.29 4.28 -5.51
N GLU A 6 -17.91 5.17 -6.29
CA GLU A 6 -18.43 4.85 -7.62
C GLU A 6 -17.30 4.41 -8.56
N ASN A 7 -16.13 5.06 -8.53
CA ASN A 7 -14.95 4.62 -9.29
C ASN A 7 -14.28 3.37 -8.70
N LEU A 8 -14.39 3.14 -7.38
CA LEU A 8 -13.84 1.97 -6.71
C LEU A 8 -14.50 0.67 -7.18
N PHE A 9 -15.80 0.73 -7.51
CA PHE A 9 -16.65 -0.45 -7.76
C PHE A 9 -17.21 -0.56 -9.19
N SER A 10 -17.38 0.53 -9.96
CA SER A 10 -18.13 0.51 -11.24
C SER A 10 -17.34 0.05 -12.48
N GLN A 11 -16.01 -0.08 -12.45
CA GLN A 11 -15.22 -0.55 -13.61
C GLN A 11 -15.02 -2.09 -13.65
N THR A 12 -15.83 -2.84 -12.92
CA THR A 12 -15.65 -4.30 -12.76
C THR A 12 -16.72 -5.14 -13.46
N GLU A 13 -17.91 -4.58 -13.75
CA GLU A 13 -19.03 -5.35 -14.29
C GLU A 13 -19.06 -5.48 -15.83
N ARG A 14 -18.41 -4.59 -16.60
CA ARG A 14 -18.55 -4.60 -18.08
C ARG A 14 -17.49 -5.38 -18.85
N SER A 15 -16.34 -5.71 -18.25
CA SER A 15 -15.25 -6.41 -18.95
C SER A 15 -15.16 -7.91 -18.65
N VAL A 16 -15.86 -8.40 -17.63
CA VAL A 16 -15.79 -9.82 -17.21
C VAL A 16 -16.87 -10.67 -17.89
N LEU A 17 -18.01 -10.08 -18.24
CA LEU A 17 -19.12 -10.79 -18.92
C LEU A 17 -18.91 -11.00 -20.43
N ASN A 18 -18.07 -10.19 -21.08
CA ASN A 18 -17.83 -10.29 -22.53
C ASN A 18 -16.64 -11.16 -22.94
N THR A 19 -15.69 -11.42 -22.02
CA THR A 19 -14.47 -12.21 -22.31
C THR A 19 -14.66 -13.68 -21.92
N GLY A 20 -15.46 -13.97 -20.89
CA GLY A 20 -15.79 -15.35 -20.47
C GLY A 20 -16.65 -16.14 -21.48
N LYS A 21 -17.45 -15.45 -22.31
CA LYS A 21 -18.26 -16.09 -23.37
C LYS A 21 -17.51 -16.38 -24.67
N LYS A 22 -16.33 -15.77 -24.90
CA LYS A 22 -15.53 -15.98 -26.13
C LYS A 22 -14.41 -17.02 -25.97
N VAL A 23 -14.01 -17.35 -24.73
CA VAL A 23 -12.92 -18.32 -24.47
C VAL A 23 -13.47 -19.72 -24.14
N GLY A 24 -14.70 -19.84 -23.64
CA GLY A 24 -15.32 -21.13 -23.28
C GLY A 24 -16.00 -21.91 -24.41
N ALA A 25 -16.10 -21.36 -25.63
CA ALA A 25 -16.86 -21.94 -26.74
C ALA A 25 -16.00 -22.55 -27.87
N GLY A 26 -14.66 -22.49 -27.77
CA GLY A 26 -13.73 -23.03 -28.79
C GLY A 26 -12.80 -24.15 -28.30
N ILE A 27 -13.00 -24.65 -27.08
CA ILE A 27 -12.09 -25.61 -26.42
C ILE A 27 -12.67 -27.04 -26.40
N ALA A 28 -13.87 -27.25 -26.92
CA ALA A 28 -14.47 -28.56 -27.11
C ALA A 28 -14.60 -28.87 -28.61
N ALA A 29 -13.95 -29.95 -29.05
CA ALA A 29 -13.87 -30.47 -30.42
C ALA A 29 -12.78 -29.84 -31.32
N GLY A 30 -11.68 -30.56 -31.55
CA GLY A 30 -10.70 -30.22 -32.58
C GLY A 30 -9.32 -30.79 -32.34
N GLU A 31 -9.03 -31.88 -33.06
CA GLU A 31 -7.76 -32.59 -33.23
C GLU A 31 -6.50 -31.72 -33.23
N TRP A 32 -5.61 -31.89 -32.25
CA TRP A 32 -4.23 -31.41 -32.33
C TRP A 32 -3.37 -32.45 -33.07
N LYS A 33 -3.45 -32.45 -34.40
CA LYS A 33 -2.43 -33.03 -35.29
C LYS A 33 -1.87 -31.91 -36.16
N ASN A 34 -0.57 -31.67 -36.01
CA ASN A 34 0.31 -30.96 -36.95
C ASN A 34 -0.01 -29.47 -37.21
N THR A 35 0.47 -28.57 -36.34
CA THR A 35 0.77 -27.19 -36.74
C THR A 35 2.12 -26.75 -36.19
N GLU A 36 3.00 -26.32 -37.11
CA GLU A 36 4.39 -25.87 -36.95
C GLU A 36 4.56 -24.55 -36.18
N TRP A 37 3.74 -24.31 -35.15
CA TRP A 37 3.95 -23.21 -34.20
C TRP A 37 4.65 -23.75 -32.95
N GLY A 38 5.96 -23.89 -33.06
CA GLY A 38 6.82 -24.16 -31.92
C GLY A 38 6.75 -23.01 -30.92
N TYR A 39 5.94 -23.16 -29.87
CA TYR A 39 6.17 -22.40 -28.65
C TYR A 39 7.57 -22.75 -28.16
N PRO A 40 8.48 -21.78 -27.97
CA PRO A 40 9.76 -22.06 -27.35
C PRO A 40 9.46 -22.72 -26.02
N ILE A 41 10.09 -23.90 -25.83
CA ILE A 41 10.04 -24.76 -24.65
C ILE A 41 9.63 -23.91 -23.46
N ALA A 42 8.37 -24.06 -23.02
CA ALA A 42 7.86 -23.38 -21.85
C ALA A 42 8.94 -23.50 -20.79
N THR A 43 9.57 -22.38 -20.44
CA THR A 43 10.69 -22.38 -19.50
C THR A 43 10.24 -23.18 -18.29
N GLN A 44 11.13 -23.95 -17.67
CA GLN A 44 10.76 -24.68 -16.46
C GLN A 44 10.04 -23.76 -15.45
N GLU A 45 10.27 -22.45 -15.51
CA GLU A 45 9.54 -21.39 -14.84
C GLU A 45 8.06 -21.29 -15.21
N VAL A 46 7.61 -21.36 -16.46
CA VAL A 46 6.17 -21.33 -16.82
C VAL A 46 5.47 -22.61 -16.35
N ILE A 47 6.13 -23.78 -16.44
CA ILE A 47 5.59 -25.03 -15.89
C ILE A 47 5.62 -25.02 -14.36
N PHE A 48 6.65 -24.43 -13.75
CA PHE A 48 6.77 -24.23 -12.30
C PHE A 48 5.70 -23.26 -11.82
N LEU A 49 5.49 -22.13 -12.49
CA LEU A 49 4.43 -21.18 -12.22
C LEU A 49 3.07 -21.85 -12.41
N ALA A 50 2.85 -22.62 -13.48
CA ALA A 50 1.61 -23.37 -13.66
C ALA A 50 1.38 -24.43 -12.57
N LYS A 51 2.42 -25.09 -12.06
CA LYS A 51 2.35 -26.02 -10.91
C LYS A 51 2.16 -25.31 -9.57
N VAL A 52 2.79 -24.15 -9.37
CA VAL A 52 2.66 -23.28 -8.19
C VAL A 52 1.27 -22.63 -8.14
N PHE A 53 0.71 -22.32 -9.30
CA PHE A 53 -0.63 -21.77 -9.48
C PHE A 53 -1.69 -22.84 -9.78
N GLN A 54 -1.39 -24.15 -9.60
CA GLN A 54 -2.47 -25.15 -9.63
C GLN A 54 -3.44 -24.83 -8.49
N PRO A 55 -4.71 -24.52 -8.77
CA PRO A 55 -5.68 -24.26 -7.73
C PRO A 55 -5.84 -25.53 -6.89
N GLN A 56 -5.26 -25.54 -5.69
CA GLN A 56 -5.47 -26.60 -4.71
C GLN A 56 -6.95 -26.59 -4.34
N HIS A 57 -7.69 -27.56 -4.89
CA HIS A 57 -9.15 -27.67 -4.84
C HIS A 57 -9.89 -26.48 -5.46
N VAL A 58 -10.57 -26.73 -6.59
CA VAL A 58 -11.54 -25.77 -7.15
C VAL A 58 -12.70 -25.63 -6.16
N LYS A 59 -12.64 -24.60 -5.32
CA LYS A 59 -13.76 -24.22 -4.44
C LYS A 59 -14.95 -23.83 -5.30
N ARG A 60 -16.14 -24.35 -4.98
CA ARG A 60 -17.40 -24.01 -5.66
C ARG A 60 -17.94 -22.63 -5.27
N HIS A 61 -17.31 -21.94 -4.32
CA HIS A 61 -17.68 -20.60 -3.85
C HIS A 61 -16.44 -19.72 -3.70
N PRO A 62 -16.58 -18.38 -3.78
CA PRO A 62 -15.46 -17.46 -3.71
C PRO A 62 -14.96 -17.19 -2.27
N TYR A 63 -15.63 -17.71 -1.23
CA TYR A 63 -15.30 -17.40 0.17
C TYR A 63 -14.13 -18.21 0.75
N HIS A 64 -13.41 -17.60 1.70
CA HIS A 64 -12.34 -18.23 2.46
C HIS A 64 -12.92 -19.06 3.62
N ILE A 65 -12.67 -20.36 3.61
CA ILE A 65 -12.92 -21.24 4.76
C ILE A 65 -11.62 -21.26 5.57
N VAL A 66 -11.63 -20.59 6.72
CA VAL A 66 -10.46 -20.44 7.59
C VAL A 66 -10.14 -21.78 8.25
N ARG A 67 -8.85 -22.15 8.30
CA ARG A 67 -8.40 -23.35 9.02
C ARG A 67 -8.59 -23.17 10.53
N GLY A 68 -8.73 -24.27 11.26
CA GLY A 68 -8.78 -24.22 12.73
C GLY A 68 -7.51 -23.55 13.29
N THR A 69 -7.68 -22.55 14.15
CA THR A 69 -6.57 -21.80 14.76
C THR A 69 -6.84 -21.55 16.25
N ILE A 70 -5.77 -21.54 17.04
CA ILE A 70 -5.81 -21.20 18.47
C ILE A 70 -5.88 -19.69 18.73
N ALA A 71 -5.73 -18.86 17.68
CA ALA A 71 -5.59 -17.41 17.81
C ALA A 71 -6.70 -16.74 18.64
N PRO A 72 -8.01 -17.05 18.47
CA PRO A 72 -9.05 -16.45 19.30
C PRO A 72 -8.88 -16.74 20.80
N LEU A 73 -8.48 -17.96 21.16
CA LEU A 73 -8.22 -18.33 22.57
C LEU A 73 -6.94 -17.67 23.10
N ALA A 74 -5.89 -17.61 22.27
CA ALA A 74 -4.62 -16.97 22.60
C ALA A 74 -4.74 -15.46 22.82
N VAL A 75 -5.78 -14.81 22.31
CA VAL A 75 -6.07 -13.39 22.55
C VAL A 75 -7.04 -13.21 23.72
N THR A 76 -8.12 -13.99 23.79
CA THR A 76 -9.17 -13.81 24.80
C THR A 76 -8.73 -14.17 26.22
N LEU A 77 -7.96 -15.25 26.42
CA LEU A 77 -7.51 -15.66 27.75
C LEU A 77 -6.55 -14.64 28.38
N PRO A 78 -5.46 -14.19 27.72
CA PRO A 78 -4.63 -13.12 28.24
C PRO A 78 -5.38 -11.83 28.51
N LEU A 79 -6.32 -11.45 27.63
CA LEU A 79 -7.14 -10.26 27.84
C LEU A 79 -7.97 -10.38 29.12
N ALA A 80 -8.57 -11.54 29.39
CA ALA A 80 -9.32 -11.77 30.63
C ALA A 80 -8.43 -11.62 31.88
N PHE A 81 -7.23 -12.22 31.88
CA PHE A 81 -6.28 -12.08 32.99
C PHE A 81 -5.80 -10.64 33.18
N PHE A 82 -5.60 -9.90 32.09
CA PHE A 82 -5.26 -8.49 32.11
C PHE A 82 -6.39 -7.66 32.76
N VAL A 83 -7.64 -7.86 32.34
CA VAL A 83 -8.81 -7.16 32.89
C VAL A 83 -9.02 -7.49 34.37
N LEU A 84 -8.90 -8.77 34.76
CA LEU A 84 -9.02 -9.18 36.16
C LEU A 84 -7.90 -8.61 37.04
N ASN A 85 -6.68 -8.44 36.52
CA ASN A 85 -5.63 -7.72 37.24
C ASN A 85 -5.90 -6.23 37.34
N TYR A 86 -6.39 -5.60 36.26
CA TYR A 86 -6.68 -4.17 36.22
C TYR A 86 -7.72 -3.76 37.27
N PHE A 87 -8.80 -4.55 37.43
CA PHE A 87 -9.81 -4.33 38.46
C PHE A 87 -9.43 -4.86 39.85
N GLY A 88 -8.20 -5.35 40.02
CA GLY A 88 -7.68 -5.81 41.31
C GLY A 88 -8.25 -7.13 41.83
N VAL A 89 -9.03 -7.86 41.03
CA VAL A 89 -9.55 -9.20 41.39
C VAL A 89 -8.42 -10.21 41.56
N ILE A 90 -7.39 -10.10 40.72
CA ILE A 90 -6.12 -10.82 40.83
C ILE A 90 -5.04 -9.75 41.05
N SER A 91 -4.24 -9.84 42.11
CA SER A 91 -3.26 -8.80 42.44
C SER A 91 -1.81 -9.27 42.20
N SER A 92 -1.43 -9.54 40.95
CA SER A 92 -0.07 -9.98 40.61
C SER A 92 0.58 -9.07 39.58
N LYS A 93 1.57 -8.27 40.00
CA LYS A 93 2.34 -7.39 39.09
C LYS A 93 2.97 -8.16 37.93
N ILE A 94 3.53 -9.34 38.21
CA ILE A 94 4.13 -10.21 37.19
C ILE A 94 3.06 -10.78 36.26
N GLY A 95 1.93 -11.22 36.83
CA GLY A 95 0.79 -11.73 36.06
C GLY A 95 0.22 -10.68 35.11
N PHE A 96 0.15 -9.42 35.54
CA PHE A 96 -0.27 -8.31 34.70
C PHE A 96 0.63 -8.13 33.47
N VAL A 97 1.96 -8.11 33.66
CA VAL A 97 2.91 -7.96 32.55
C VAL A 97 2.85 -9.16 31.59
N ILE A 98 2.81 -10.39 32.12
CA ILE A 98 2.70 -11.60 31.30
C ILE A 98 1.39 -11.61 30.50
N ALA A 99 0.27 -11.25 31.12
CA ALA A 99 -1.03 -11.16 30.45
C ALA A 99 -1.00 -10.14 29.31
N LEU A 100 -0.43 -8.95 29.53
CA LEU A 100 -0.31 -7.93 28.49
C LEU A 100 0.62 -8.37 27.35
N SER A 101 1.79 -8.94 27.66
CA SER A 101 2.74 -9.42 26.65
C SER A 101 2.17 -10.58 25.82
N SER A 102 1.49 -11.53 26.46
CA SER A 102 0.86 -12.65 25.76
C SER A 102 -0.34 -12.23 24.92
N PHE A 103 -1.12 -11.22 25.36
CA PHE A 103 -2.18 -10.62 24.56
C PHE A 103 -1.64 -10.00 23.26
N ILE A 104 -0.58 -9.19 23.37
CA ILE A 104 0.08 -8.58 22.20
C ILE A 104 0.69 -9.66 21.29
N GLY A 105 1.33 -10.68 21.87
CA GLY A 105 1.86 -11.83 21.12
C GLY A 105 0.77 -12.61 20.37
N GLY A 106 -0.41 -12.81 20.98
CA GLY A 106 -1.56 -13.45 20.35
C GLY A 106 -2.06 -12.66 19.14
N LEU A 107 -2.17 -11.33 19.27
CA LEU A 107 -2.56 -10.45 18.16
C LEU A 107 -1.55 -10.48 17.01
N THR A 108 -0.25 -10.50 17.29
CA THR A 108 0.78 -10.55 16.23
C THR A 108 0.78 -11.89 15.49
N ILE A 109 0.67 -13.03 16.20
CA ILE A 109 0.55 -14.36 15.59
C ILE A 109 -0.71 -14.42 14.70
N TRP A 110 -1.83 -13.86 15.17
CA TRP A 110 -3.05 -13.81 14.38
C TRP A 110 -2.88 -12.96 13.11
N ALA A 111 -2.31 -11.76 13.24
CA ALA A 111 -2.03 -10.88 12.11
C ALA A 111 -1.10 -11.54 11.07
N ILE A 112 -0.05 -12.24 11.53
CA ILE A 112 0.85 -13.00 10.68
C ILE A 112 0.09 -14.10 9.94
N SER A 113 -0.78 -14.85 10.63
CA SER A 113 -1.60 -15.91 10.02
C SER A 113 -2.47 -15.37 8.88
N ILE A 114 -3.12 -14.21 9.07
CA ILE A 114 -3.93 -13.55 8.02
C ILE A 114 -3.07 -13.15 6.81
N VAL A 115 -1.84 -12.71 7.05
CA VAL A 115 -0.89 -12.39 5.96
C VAL A 115 -0.50 -13.66 5.21
N PHE A 116 -0.27 -14.78 5.91
CA PHE A 116 0.03 -16.07 5.29
C PHE A 116 -1.13 -16.57 4.41
N ASP A 117 -2.36 -16.55 4.93
CA ASP A 117 -3.57 -16.93 4.19
C ASP A 117 -3.76 -16.08 2.92
N SER A 118 -3.38 -14.80 2.99
CA SER A 118 -3.47 -13.86 1.88
C SER A 118 -2.39 -14.04 0.81
N LEU A 119 -1.13 -14.30 1.21
CA LEU A 119 0.03 -14.28 0.31
C LEU A 119 0.43 -15.65 -0.20
N TYR A 120 0.42 -16.66 0.67
CA TYR A 120 0.90 -18.01 0.31
C TYR A 120 -0.26 -18.88 -0.13
N ASP A 121 -1.34 -18.95 0.67
CA ASP A 121 -2.49 -19.78 0.34
C ASP A 121 -3.43 -19.12 -0.70
N GLN A 122 -3.22 -17.83 -1.04
CA GLN A 122 -3.99 -17.04 -2.00
C GLN A 122 -5.52 -17.12 -1.78
N GLN A 123 -5.96 -17.20 -0.52
CA GLN A 123 -7.37 -17.41 -0.18
C GLN A 123 -8.24 -16.15 -0.30
N HIS A 124 -7.62 -14.98 -0.43
CA HIS A 124 -8.29 -13.70 -0.50
C HIS A 124 -8.74 -13.37 -1.93
N THR A 125 -9.85 -13.99 -2.33
CA THR A 125 -10.56 -13.64 -3.57
C THR A 125 -11.10 -12.21 -3.52
N TYR A 126 -11.61 -11.71 -4.65
CA TYR A 126 -12.26 -10.40 -4.72
C TYR A 126 -13.38 -10.23 -3.68
N GLU A 127 -14.21 -11.26 -3.49
CA GLU A 127 -15.32 -11.23 -2.52
C GLU A 127 -14.83 -11.14 -1.07
N VAL A 128 -13.78 -11.89 -0.74
CA VAL A 128 -13.16 -11.85 0.60
C VAL A 128 -12.53 -10.48 0.85
N LYS A 129 -11.79 -9.94 -0.11
CA LYS A 129 -11.19 -8.60 -0.02
C LYS A 129 -12.24 -7.51 0.15
N ARG A 130 -13.35 -7.58 -0.58
CA ARG A 130 -14.49 -6.68 -0.43
C ARG A 130 -15.10 -6.77 0.97
N GLY A 131 -15.27 -8.00 1.49
CA GLY A 131 -15.73 -8.25 2.85
C GLY A 131 -14.81 -7.65 3.92
N LEU A 132 -13.49 -7.81 3.78
CA LEU A 132 -12.50 -7.22 4.70
C LEU A 132 -12.56 -5.69 4.72
N VAL A 133 -12.70 -5.04 3.56
CA VAL A 133 -12.86 -3.57 3.50
C VAL A 133 -14.17 -3.14 4.15
N MET A 134 -15.28 -3.85 3.90
CA MET A 134 -16.57 -3.55 4.55
C MET A 134 -16.49 -3.72 6.07
N GLY A 135 -15.82 -4.76 6.55
CA GLY A 135 -15.55 -4.99 7.97
C GLY A 135 -14.73 -3.85 8.58
N MET A 136 -13.69 -3.38 7.89
CA MET A 136 -12.90 -2.22 8.32
C MET A 136 -13.76 -0.95 8.43
N MET A 137 -14.66 -0.71 7.47
CA MET A 137 -15.55 0.45 7.51
C MET A 137 -16.52 0.37 8.70
N MET A 138 -17.09 -0.81 8.97
CA MET A 138 -17.96 -1.02 10.14
C MET A 138 -17.21 -0.81 11.46
N PHE A 139 -15.97 -1.27 11.54
CA PHE A 139 -15.08 -1.02 12.68
C PHE A 139 -14.82 0.48 12.88
N ILE A 140 -14.45 1.21 11.82
CA ILE A 140 -14.25 2.67 11.92
C ILE A 140 -15.54 3.39 12.36
N ILE A 141 -16.71 2.97 11.87
CA ILE A 141 -17.99 3.54 12.29
C ILE A 141 -18.21 3.32 13.80
N SER A 142 -17.89 2.14 14.34
CA SER A 142 -17.98 1.93 15.79
C SER A 142 -17.01 2.82 16.58
N GLU A 143 -15.80 3.06 16.07
CA GLU A 143 -14.84 3.97 16.69
C GLU A 143 -15.30 5.44 16.65
N ILE A 144 -15.93 5.87 15.55
CA ILE A 144 -16.54 7.21 15.47
C ILE A 144 -17.64 7.37 16.52
N MET A 145 -18.50 6.36 16.70
CA MET A 145 -19.55 6.38 17.73
C MET A 145 -18.97 6.37 19.15
N PHE A 146 -17.86 5.66 19.35
CA PHE A 146 -17.13 5.66 20.62
C PHE A 146 -16.62 7.07 20.95
N PHE A 147 -15.91 7.74 20.03
CA PHE A 147 -15.47 9.13 20.23
C PHE A 147 -16.65 10.10 20.40
N PHE A 148 -17.73 9.91 19.65
CA PHE A 148 -18.93 10.74 19.74
C PHE A 148 -19.49 10.79 21.17
N SER A 149 -19.45 9.67 21.91
CA SER A 149 -19.90 9.64 23.31
C SER A 149 -19.10 10.57 24.24
N PHE A 150 -17.78 10.66 24.06
CA PHE A 150 -16.93 11.54 24.85
C PHE A 150 -17.08 13.01 24.44
N PHE A 151 -17.23 13.29 23.15
CA PHE A 151 -17.57 14.64 22.69
C PHE A 151 -18.93 15.09 23.21
N TRP A 152 -19.92 14.20 23.25
CA TRP A 152 -21.21 14.49 23.87
C TRP A 152 -21.04 14.87 25.34
N SER A 153 -20.26 14.10 26.10
CA SER A 153 -19.93 14.44 27.49
C SER A 153 -19.24 15.80 27.61
N TYR A 154 -18.29 16.10 26.73
CA TYR A 154 -17.58 17.38 26.72
C TYR A 154 -18.53 18.56 26.46
N PHE A 155 -19.39 18.47 25.44
CA PHE A 155 -20.37 19.52 25.14
C PHE A 155 -21.39 19.69 26.25
N TYR A 156 -21.88 18.59 26.82
CA TYR A 156 -22.85 18.64 27.92
C TYR A 156 -22.32 19.47 29.10
N ILE A 157 -21.03 19.32 29.45
CA ILE A 157 -20.41 20.02 30.58
C ILE A 157 -19.99 21.44 30.20
N SER A 158 -19.40 21.64 29.03
CA SER A 158 -18.88 22.94 28.59
C SER A 158 -19.98 23.95 28.22
N LEU A 159 -21.12 23.50 27.72
CA LEU A 159 -22.25 24.39 27.35
C LEU A 159 -23.08 24.83 28.56
N SER A 160 -23.09 24.07 29.66
CA SER A 160 -23.74 24.45 30.91
C SER A 160 -22.86 24.10 32.13
N PRO A 161 -21.75 24.84 32.34
CA PRO A 161 -20.83 24.59 33.43
C PRO A 161 -21.54 24.70 34.79
N ASN A 162 -21.35 23.73 35.67
CA ASN A 162 -21.98 23.75 36.98
C ASN A 162 -21.32 24.78 37.91
N ILE A 163 -21.99 25.08 39.03
CA ILE A 163 -21.47 26.04 40.00
C ILE A 163 -20.18 25.58 40.69
N ALA A 164 -19.93 24.26 40.74
CA ALA A 164 -18.72 23.70 41.35
C ALA A 164 -17.45 24.02 40.55
N ILE A 165 -17.56 24.27 39.24
CA ILE A 165 -16.44 24.72 38.37
C ILE A 165 -16.46 26.23 38.11
N GLY A 166 -17.32 26.97 38.80
CA GLY A 166 -17.40 28.44 38.70
C GLY A 166 -18.31 28.96 37.58
N CYS A 167 -19.20 28.13 37.01
CA CYS A 167 -20.09 28.52 35.91
C CYS A 167 -19.38 29.05 34.64
N VAL A 168 -18.10 28.69 34.45
CA VAL A 168 -17.27 29.10 33.32
C VAL A 168 -16.55 27.88 32.74
N TRP A 169 -16.30 27.89 31.44
CA TRP A 169 -15.49 26.90 30.73
C TRP A 169 -14.38 27.63 29.96
N PRO A 170 -13.10 27.26 30.11
CA PRO A 170 -12.56 26.26 31.05
C PRO A 170 -12.75 26.71 32.52
N PRO A 171 -12.74 25.77 33.49
CA PRO A 171 -12.90 26.09 34.91
C PRO A 171 -11.90 27.15 35.41
N TYR A 172 -12.36 28.02 36.32
CA TYR A 172 -11.55 29.11 36.85
C TYR A 172 -10.24 28.60 37.50
N GLY A 173 -9.12 29.23 37.16
CA GLY A 173 -7.80 28.90 37.70
C GLY A 173 -6.99 27.87 36.88
N LEU A 174 -7.59 27.25 35.86
CA LEU A 174 -6.86 26.39 34.93
C LEU A 174 -6.19 27.22 33.82
N THR A 175 -4.89 27.04 33.65
CA THR A 175 -4.17 27.57 32.48
C THR A 175 -4.23 26.52 31.37
N VAL A 176 -4.77 26.90 30.22
CA VAL A 176 -4.92 26.00 29.06
C VAL A 176 -3.86 26.27 28.02
N TYR A 177 -3.51 25.25 27.22
CA TYR A 177 -2.56 25.41 26.12
C TYR A 177 -3.11 26.35 25.04
N SER A 178 -2.22 27.18 24.48
CA SER A 178 -2.54 27.95 23.28
C SER A 178 -2.68 27.02 22.08
N TYR A 179 -3.82 27.12 21.39
CA TYR A 179 -4.09 26.36 20.16
C TYR A 179 -3.06 26.64 19.05
N MET A 180 -2.43 27.82 19.05
CA MET A 180 -1.42 28.20 18.05
C MET A 180 -0.03 27.56 18.26
N GLY A 181 0.17 26.85 19.39
CA GLY A 181 1.44 26.22 19.72
C GLY A 181 1.59 24.81 19.14
N LEU A 182 1.96 23.86 20.01
CA LEU A 182 2.08 22.42 19.68
C LEU A 182 0.81 21.83 19.02
N PRO A 183 -0.43 22.19 19.43
CA PRO A 183 -1.62 21.62 18.81
C PRO A 183 -1.75 21.96 17.31
N LEU A 184 -1.35 23.17 16.90
CA LEU A 184 -1.31 23.55 15.49
C LEU A 184 -0.24 22.77 14.72
N LEU A 185 0.96 22.60 15.28
CA LEU A 185 2.02 21.79 14.68
C LEU A 185 1.56 20.34 14.47
N ASN A 186 0.94 19.74 15.48
CA ASN A 186 0.38 18.39 15.42
C ASN A 186 -0.71 18.27 14.34
N THR A 187 -1.55 19.29 14.18
CA THR A 187 -2.54 19.36 13.11
C THR A 187 -1.90 19.35 11.72
N VAL A 188 -0.85 20.17 11.52
CA VAL A 188 -0.11 20.21 10.25
C VAL A 188 0.56 18.87 9.97
N LEU A 189 1.20 18.25 10.96
CA LEU A 189 1.87 16.96 10.82
C LEU A 189 0.91 15.84 10.38
N LEU A 190 -0.26 15.74 11.02
CA LEU A 190 -1.25 14.71 10.65
C LEU A 190 -1.82 14.95 9.24
N LEU A 191 -2.26 16.16 8.93
CA LEU A 191 -2.78 16.48 7.59
C LEU A 191 -1.76 16.23 6.47
N LEU A 192 -0.49 16.60 6.68
CA LEU A 192 0.59 16.28 5.74
C LEU A 192 0.80 14.78 5.61
N SER A 193 0.79 14.05 6.73
CA SER A 193 0.98 12.59 6.74
C SER A 193 -0.13 11.87 5.96
N GLY A 194 -1.39 12.28 6.10
CA GLY A 194 -2.53 11.74 5.36
C GLY A 194 -2.48 12.03 3.87
N ALA A 195 -2.03 13.23 3.48
CA ALA A 195 -1.80 13.58 2.07
C ALA A 195 -0.68 12.73 1.43
N ILE A 196 0.46 12.60 2.12
CA ILE A 196 1.61 11.79 1.68
C ILE A 196 1.22 10.30 1.56
N LEU A 197 0.46 9.77 2.53
CA LEU A 197 0.00 8.39 2.51
C LEU A 197 -0.96 8.13 1.34
N THR A 198 -1.85 9.09 1.08
CA THR A 198 -2.77 9.03 -0.07
C THR A 198 -2.01 9.03 -1.39
N ASP A 199 -0.98 9.88 -1.55
CA ASP A 199 -0.10 9.88 -2.72
C ASP A 199 0.60 8.51 -2.91
N GLY A 200 1.09 7.91 -1.84
CA GLY A 200 1.66 6.56 -1.89
C GLY A 200 0.65 5.50 -2.36
N TYR A 201 -0.61 5.61 -1.92
CA TYR A 201 -1.68 4.68 -2.32
C TYR A 201 -2.20 4.91 -3.74
N THR A 202 -2.28 6.17 -4.20
CA THR A 202 -2.66 6.47 -5.59
C THR A 202 -1.59 5.96 -6.54
N ILE A 203 -0.30 6.14 -6.26
CA ILE A 203 0.79 5.57 -7.07
C ILE A 203 0.72 4.03 -7.16
N LEU A 204 0.24 3.36 -6.11
CA LEU A 204 0.03 1.91 -6.12
C LEU A 204 -1.18 1.50 -6.99
N THR A 205 -2.22 2.34 -7.06
CA THR A 205 -3.51 2.01 -7.68
C THR A 205 -3.71 2.59 -9.08
N GLU A 206 -3.07 3.70 -9.41
CA GLU A 206 -3.16 4.34 -10.71
C GLU A 206 -2.29 3.61 -11.72
N GLN A 207 -2.96 2.99 -12.70
CA GLN A 207 -2.33 2.42 -13.90
C GLN A 207 -1.91 3.49 -14.91
N LYS A 208 -2.28 4.77 -14.72
CA LYS A 208 -2.36 5.76 -15.82
C LYS A 208 -1.31 6.88 -15.85
N ALA A 209 -0.67 7.25 -14.75
CA ALA A 209 0.13 8.49 -14.74
C ALA A 209 1.57 8.36 -15.28
N VAL A 210 2.09 7.15 -15.47
CA VAL A 210 3.48 6.99 -15.91
C VAL A 210 3.62 6.82 -17.43
N HIS A 211 2.56 6.40 -18.13
CA HIS A 211 2.61 6.19 -19.58
C HIS A 211 2.32 7.45 -20.41
N GLU A 212 1.57 8.44 -19.91
CA GLU A 212 1.09 9.53 -20.78
C GLU A 212 1.86 10.86 -20.68
N ASN A 213 2.65 11.12 -19.62
CA ASN A 213 3.30 12.44 -19.43
C ASN A 213 4.74 12.42 -18.88
N ASN A 214 5.36 11.25 -18.71
CA ASN A 214 6.73 11.19 -18.22
C ASN A 214 7.67 11.13 -19.44
N GLU A 215 8.38 12.22 -19.75
CA GLU A 215 9.36 12.28 -20.86
C GLU A 215 10.28 11.06 -20.88
N LYS A 216 10.62 10.53 -19.70
CA LYS A 216 11.46 9.34 -19.55
C LYS A 216 10.80 8.05 -20.02
N VAL A 217 9.48 7.92 -19.86
CA VAL A 217 8.74 6.70 -20.29
C VAL A 217 8.42 6.79 -21.77
N ILE A 218 8.07 7.97 -22.27
CA ILE A 218 7.95 8.24 -23.71
C ILE A 218 9.29 7.98 -24.41
N ALA A 219 10.41 8.42 -23.84
CA ALA A 219 11.75 8.13 -24.37
C ALA A 219 12.07 6.64 -24.40
N VAL A 220 11.66 5.88 -23.38
CA VAL A 220 11.83 4.42 -23.33
C VAL A 220 10.93 3.74 -24.37
N GLU A 221 9.70 4.21 -24.57
CA GLU A 221 8.76 3.70 -25.57
C GLU A 221 9.21 4.04 -27.01
N GLU A 222 9.75 5.24 -27.24
CA GLU A 222 10.40 5.63 -28.50
C GLU A 222 11.69 4.84 -28.76
N ALA A 223 12.54 4.66 -27.74
CA ALA A 223 13.75 3.84 -27.84
C ALA A 223 13.39 2.39 -28.18
N PHE A 224 12.34 1.84 -27.55
CA PHE A 224 11.81 0.51 -27.85
C PHE A 224 11.27 0.41 -29.28
N THR A 225 10.48 1.38 -29.73
CA THR A 225 9.96 1.44 -31.11
C THR A 225 11.09 1.51 -32.14
N ASN A 226 12.13 2.31 -31.86
CA ASN A 226 13.32 2.40 -32.70
C ASN A 226 14.14 1.12 -32.71
N LEU A 227 14.30 0.45 -31.56
CA LEU A 227 15.04 -0.79 -31.44
C LEU A 227 14.31 -1.96 -32.13
N MET A 228 12.98 -2.02 -32.00
CA MET A 228 12.12 -2.96 -32.74
C MET A 228 12.17 -2.72 -34.25
N ASN A 229 12.16 -1.46 -34.70
CA ASN A 229 12.33 -1.10 -36.11
C ASN A 229 13.73 -1.46 -36.66
N LEU A 230 14.79 -1.29 -35.85
CA LEU A 230 16.15 -1.72 -36.21
C LEU A 230 16.26 -3.25 -36.26
N TYR A 231 15.60 -3.96 -35.35
CA TYR A 231 15.62 -5.41 -35.28
C TYR A 231 14.83 -6.07 -36.42
N THR A 232 13.64 -5.56 -36.74
CA THR A 232 12.88 -5.98 -37.94
C THR A 232 13.63 -5.66 -39.22
N LYS A 233 14.34 -4.52 -39.29
CA LYS A 233 15.30 -4.27 -40.39
C LYS A 233 16.39 -5.34 -40.42
N LYS A 234 17.03 -5.68 -39.29
CA LYS A 234 18.18 -6.60 -39.23
C LYS A 234 17.82 -8.06 -39.53
N GLN A 235 16.61 -8.53 -39.22
CA GLN A 235 16.12 -9.84 -39.68
C GLN A 235 15.76 -9.87 -41.17
N SER A 236 15.57 -8.71 -41.82
CA SER A 236 15.44 -8.62 -43.28
C SER A 236 16.79 -8.45 -44.01
N ILE A 237 17.92 -8.40 -43.29
CA ILE A 237 19.27 -8.26 -43.85
C ILE A 237 19.83 -9.66 -44.15
N ASN A 238 19.24 -10.31 -45.15
CA ASN A 238 19.94 -11.22 -46.06
C ASN A 238 19.80 -10.73 -47.52
N THR A 239 19.40 -9.46 -47.74
CA THR A 239 18.98 -8.95 -49.07
C THR A 239 19.28 -7.47 -49.33
N LEU A 240 20.27 -6.83 -48.67
CA LEU A 240 20.36 -5.36 -48.69
C LEU A 240 21.76 -4.76 -48.88
N THR A 241 22.35 -4.96 -50.06
CA THR A 241 23.37 -4.06 -50.65
C THR A 241 22.78 -2.77 -51.22
N PHE A 242 21.46 -2.52 -51.07
CA PHE A 242 20.73 -1.41 -51.69
C PHE A 242 20.25 -0.33 -50.68
N VAL A 243 20.42 -0.53 -49.37
CA VAL A 243 19.88 0.38 -48.33
C VAL A 243 20.92 1.35 -47.76
N ASP A 244 22.22 1.08 -47.90
CA ASP A 244 23.27 1.95 -47.35
C ASP A 244 23.38 3.31 -48.06
N GLU A 245 23.15 3.39 -49.38
CA GLU A 245 23.15 4.68 -50.11
C GLU A 245 21.95 5.60 -49.78
N ARG A 246 20.83 5.04 -49.29
CA ARG A 246 19.63 5.82 -48.91
C ARG A 246 19.66 6.24 -47.45
N ARG A 247 20.45 5.56 -46.61
CA ARG A 247 20.58 5.83 -45.17
C ARG A 247 21.37 7.11 -44.92
N GLU A 248 22.48 7.32 -45.63
CA GLU A 248 23.25 8.57 -45.52
C GLU A 248 22.48 9.80 -46.02
N LYS A 249 21.62 9.64 -47.04
CA LYS A 249 20.76 10.73 -47.55
C LYS A 249 19.56 11.06 -46.64
N PHE A 250 19.14 10.14 -45.77
CA PHE A 250 18.01 10.35 -44.86
C PHE A 250 18.43 10.97 -43.52
N PHE A 251 19.63 10.64 -43.01
CA PHE A 251 20.15 11.22 -41.76
C PHE A 251 20.85 12.58 -41.94
N ALA A 252 21.13 13.00 -43.18
CA ALA A 252 21.70 14.32 -43.49
C ALA A 252 20.66 15.47 -43.53
N LYS A 253 19.38 15.20 -43.24
CA LYS A 253 18.29 16.17 -43.38
C LYS A 253 17.33 16.01 -42.20
N ASN A 254 17.23 17.03 -41.34
CA ASN A 254 16.41 17.10 -40.10
C ASN A 254 17.06 16.39 -38.89
N ASP A 255 17.12 16.93 -37.67
CA ASP A 255 16.69 18.18 -37.03
C ASP A 255 17.11 18.01 -35.55
N GLN A 256 17.09 19.07 -34.72
CA GLN A 256 17.53 19.14 -33.31
C GLN A 256 16.96 18.05 -32.35
N ASN A 257 16.06 17.20 -32.81
CA ASN A 257 15.50 16.05 -32.08
C ASN A 257 16.38 14.79 -32.09
N ALA A 258 17.32 14.65 -33.03
CA ALA A 258 18.21 13.49 -33.08
C ALA A 258 19.13 13.41 -31.85
N GLU A 259 19.72 14.55 -31.48
CA GLU A 259 20.58 14.69 -30.30
C GLU A 259 19.79 14.44 -28.99
N LYS A 260 18.57 14.98 -28.87
CA LYS A 260 17.70 14.71 -27.71
C LYS A 260 17.31 13.23 -27.59
N LYS A 261 17.05 12.56 -28.71
CA LYS A 261 16.75 11.11 -28.74
C LYS A 261 17.98 10.29 -28.36
N GLU A 262 19.16 10.68 -28.82
CA GLU A 262 20.43 10.01 -28.49
C GLU A 262 20.82 10.19 -27.01
N ILE A 263 20.57 11.37 -26.43
CA ILE A 263 20.71 11.63 -24.99
C ILE A 263 19.72 10.77 -24.18
N ALA A 264 18.47 10.65 -24.63
CA ALA A 264 17.47 9.85 -23.92
C ALA A 264 17.75 8.34 -23.99
N ILE A 265 18.24 7.86 -25.15
CA ILE A 265 18.69 6.48 -25.33
C ILE A 265 19.94 6.21 -24.48
N SER A 266 20.93 7.08 -24.48
CA SER A 266 22.15 6.91 -23.66
C SER A 266 21.86 6.97 -22.15
N ALA A 267 20.90 7.79 -21.72
CA ALA A 267 20.42 7.81 -20.34
C ALA A 267 19.71 6.49 -19.96
N GLY A 268 18.87 5.94 -20.84
CA GLY A 268 18.22 4.63 -20.62
C GLY A 268 19.22 3.49 -20.56
N VAL A 269 20.23 3.49 -21.43
CA VAL A 269 21.32 2.49 -21.43
C VAL A 269 22.21 2.61 -20.19
N LYS A 270 22.47 3.84 -19.70
CA LYS A 270 23.20 4.06 -18.46
C LYS A 270 22.40 3.59 -17.23
N GLU A 271 21.10 3.89 -17.15
CA GLU A 271 20.24 3.38 -16.07
C GLU A 271 20.18 1.84 -16.06
N LEU A 272 20.23 1.19 -17.24
CA LEU A 272 20.33 -0.27 -17.37
C LEU A 272 21.68 -0.82 -16.89
N ARG A 273 22.78 -0.07 -17.08
CA ARG A 273 24.14 -0.45 -16.65
C ARG A 273 24.35 -0.32 -15.13
N ASP A 274 23.74 0.70 -14.52
CA ASP A 274 23.80 0.94 -13.07
C ASP A 274 22.95 -0.06 -12.24
N LEU A 275 22.17 -0.92 -12.91
CA LEU A 275 21.22 -1.84 -12.29
C LEU A 275 21.82 -3.20 -11.88
N ASP A 276 23.14 -3.38 -12.00
CA ASP A 276 23.85 -4.62 -11.65
C ASP A 276 23.16 -5.86 -12.25
N TRP A 277 22.57 -5.69 -13.44
CA TRP A 277 22.26 -6.84 -14.26
C TRP A 277 23.60 -7.45 -14.57
N ASP A 278 23.77 -8.73 -14.19
CA ASP A 278 24.79 -9.59 -14.76
C ASP A 278 24.64 -9.58 -16.28
N LEU A 279 25.22 -8.55 -16.89
CA LEU A 279 25.64 -8.45 -18.27
C LEU A 279 26.73 -9.47 -18.53
N TYR A 280 26.90 -10.51 -17.70
CA TYR A 280 27.66 -11.71 -18.03
C TYR A 280 27.27 -12.24 -19.43
N PHE A 281 26.00 -12.06 -19.82
CA PHE A 281 25.52 -12.35 -21.17
C PHE A 281 26.00 -11.41 -22.29
N PHE A 282 26.50 -10.21 -21.98
CA PHE A 282 26.93 -9.21 -22.95
C PHE A 282 28.43 -8.86 -22.86
N GLU A 283 29.08 -9.09 -21.71
CA GLU A 283 30.49 -8.76 -21.46
C GLU A 283 31.46 -9.85 -21.96
N ASN A 284 31.00 -11.09 -22.13
CA ASN A 284 31.83 -12.19 -22.64
C ASN A 284 31.17 -12.92 -23.84
N PRO A 285 31.09 -12.28 -25.02
CA PRO A 285 30.55 -12.93 -26.22
C PRO A 285 31.37 -14.14 -26.68
N GLN A 286 32.61 -14.29 -26.19
CA GLN A 286 33.52 -15.39 -26.54
C GLN A 286 33.28 -16.67 -25.73
N ASN A 287 32.51 -16.60 -24.64
CA ASN A 287 32.11 -17.77 -23.84
C ASN A 287 30.72 -18.31 -24.22
N MET A 288 30.12 -17.77 -25.30
CA MET A 288 28.86 -18.28 -25.83
C MET A 288 29.11 -19.55 -26.64
N GLU A 289 28.32 -20.61 -26.39
CA GLU A 289 28.26 -21.74 -27.32
C GLU A 289 28.04 -21.22 -28.75
N PRO A 290 28.63 -21.85 -29.79
CA PRO A 290 28.50 -21.42 -31.19
C PRO A 290 27.06 -21.31 -31.72
N ASN A 291 26.07 -21.80 -30.95
CA ASN A 291 24.64 -21.78 -31.25
C ASN A 291 23.79 -21.05 -30.19
N TYR A 292 24.40 -20.29 -29.27
CA TYR A 292 23.64 -19.52 -28.29
C TYR A 292 22.92 -18.34 -28.96
N LYS A 293 21.62 -18.48 -29.19
CA LYS A 293 20.75 -17.34 -29.51
C LYS A 293 20.57 -16.54 -28.21
N ALA A 294 21.08 -15.31 -28.17
CA ALA A 294 20.67 -14.32 -27.16
C ALA A 294 19.13 -14.36 -27.05
N PRO A 295 18.52 -14.24 -25.86
CA PRO A 295 17.07 -14.30 -25.77
C PRO A 295 16.46 -13.16 -26.59
N THR A 296 16.04 -13.50 -27.82
CA THR A 296 15.45 -12.61 -28.80
C THR A 296 13.96 -12.39 -28.54
N ASP A 297 13.43 -13.01 -27.50
CA ASP A 297 12.03 -12.99 -27.20
C ASP A 297 11.67 -11.66 -26.54
N LEU A 298 10.81 -10.90 -27.22
CA LEU A 298 10.18 -9.66 -26.77
C LEU A 298 9.78 -9.69 -25.29
N SER A 299 9.38 -10.87 -24.79
CA SER A 299 9.02 -11.13 -23.40
C SER A 299 10.13 -10.86 -22.37
N VAL A 300 11.41 -11.08 -22.71
CA VAL A 300 12.53 -10.85 -21.78
C VAL A 300 12.80 -9.36 -21.60
N ILE A 301 12.69 -8.58 -22.68
CA ILE A 301 12.83 -7.12 -22.65
C ILE A 301 11.61 -6.49 -21.97
N GLU A 302 10.40 -6.96 -22.28
CA GLU A 302 9.16 -6.55 -21.57
C GLU A 302 9.26 -6.81 -20.07
N TYR A 303 9.74 -7.99 -19.67
CA TYR A 303 9.96 -8.33 -18.27
C TYR A 303 10.97 -7.39 -17.61
N ALA A 304 12.11 -7.13 -18.25
CA ALA A 304 13.13 -6.21 -17.74
C ALA A 304 12.55 -4.79 -17.53
N LEU A 305 11.84 -4.25 -18.51
CA LEU A 305 11.20 -2.93 -18.40
C LEU A 305 10.16 -2.88 -17.28
N ILE A 306 9.31 -3.90 -17.15
CA ILE A 306 8.34 -4.01 -16.05
C ILE A 306 9.05 -4.04 -14.70
N THR A 307 10.14 -4.80 -14.57
CA THR A 307 10.89 -4.88 -13.29
C THR A 307 11.52 -3.54 -12.89
N ILE A 308 12.06 -2.78 -13.85
CA ILE A 308 12.62 -1.44 -13.62
C ILE A 308 11.53 -0.47 -13.17
N PHE A 309 10.40 -0.47 -13.88
CA PHE A 309 9.24 0.34 -13.54
C PHE A 309 8.73 0.02 -12.12
N LEU A 310 8.59 -1.27 -11.79
CA LEU A 310 8.15 -1.71 -10.46
C LEU A 310 9.14 -1.30 -9.37
N LYS A 311 10.45 -1.44 -9.59
CA LYS A 311 11.49 -0.99 -8.65
C LYS A 311 11.40 0.52 -8.39
N LYS A 312 11.26 1.33 -9.44
CA LYS A 312 11.14 2.79 -9.34
C LYS A 312 9.85 3.21 -8.61
N ARG A 313 8.71 2.61 -8.98
CA ARG A 313 7.43 2.83 -8.31
C ARG A 313 7.50 2.46 -6.83
N ASN A 314 8.01 1.27 -6.51
CA ASN A 314 8.09 0.77 -5.14
C ASN A 314 9.09 1.61 -4.31
N LYS A 315 10.14 2.16 -4.92
CA LYS A 315 11.02 3.15 -4.27
C LYS A 315 10.24 4.40 -3.85
N VAL A 316 9.43 4.98 -4.74
CA VAL A 316 8.61 6.16 -4.40
C VAL A 316 7.61 5.85 -3.29
N ILE A 317 6.89 4.72 -3.39
CA ILE A 317 5.92 4.31 -2.36
C ILE A 317 6.60 4.11 -1.00
N LYS A 318 7.77 3.43 -0.96
CA LYS A 318 8.56 3.28 0.26
C LYS A 318 8.94 4.62 0.87
N THR A 319 9.37 5.57 0.05
CA THR A 319 9.68 6.93 0.49
C THR A 319 8.45 7.63 1.11
N ARG A 320 7.26 7.51 0.50
CA ARG A 320 6.02 8.07 1.07
C ARG A 320 5.66 7.46 2.41
N LEU A 321 5.67 6.13 2.51
CA LEU A 321 5.39 5.41 3.75
C LEU A 321 6.36 5.80 4.88
N TYR A 322 7.65 5.92 4.55
CA TYR A 322 8.66 6.38 5.51
C TYR A 322 8.37 7.79 6.03
N PHE A 323 8.08 8.75 5.14
CA PHE A 323 7.74 10.12 5.56
C PHE A 323 6.46 10.17 6.40
N THR A 324 5.41 9.42 6.03
CA THR A 324 4.20 9.32 6.86
C THR A 324 4.52 8.79 8.25
N LEU A 325 5.35 7.75 8.37
CA LEU A 325 5.76 7.18 9.66
C LEU A 325 6.58 8.18 10.49
N VAL A 326 7.47 8.95 9.87
CA VAL A 326 8.22 10.02 10.54
C VAL A 326 7.26 11.07 11.10
N CYS A 327 6.30 11.55 10.31
CA CYS A 327 5.29 12.50 10.79
C CYS A 327 4.49 11.95 11.98
N ALA A 328 4.10 10.67 11.93
CA ALA A 328 3.38 9.99 13.02
C ALA A 328 4.20 9.93 14.32
N VAL A 329 5.49 9.58 14.23
CA VAL A 329 6.39 9.51 15.39
C VAL A 329 6.65 10.90 15.97
N VAL A 330 6.84 11.91 15.12
CA VAL A 330 7.02 13.30 15.56
C VAL A 330 5.76 13.81 16.26
N PHE A 331 4.57 13.51 15.73
CA PHE A 331 3.30 13.82 16.39
C PHE A 331 3.22 13.20 17.79
N LEU A 332 3.51 11.90 17.92
CA LEU A 332 3.46 11.20 19.21
C LEU A 332 4.45 11.78 20.22
N PHE A 333 5.64 12.18 19.76
CA PHE A 333 6.62 12.86 20.60
C PHE A 333 6.14 14.25 21.05
N CYS A 334 5.59 15.06 20.14
CA CYS A 334 5.01 16.36 20.47
C CYS A 334 3.83 16.23 21.45
N GLN A 335 2.97 15.21 21.28
CA GLN A 335 1.87 14.94 22.21
C GLN A 335 2.37 14.51 23.60
N GLY A 336 3.42 13.68 23.66
CA GLY A 336 4.06 13.31 24.92
C GLY A 336 4.73 14.50 25.62
N TYR A 337 5.37 15.38 24.85
CA TYR A 337 5.93 16.63 25.36
C TYR A 337 4.85 17.55 25.93
N GLU A 338 3.72 17.68 25.23
CA GLU A 338 2.57 18.44 25.72
C GLU A 338 2.06 17.89 27.05
N TYR A 339 1.90 16.57 27.19
CA TYR A 339 1.44 15.98 28.45
C TYR A 339 2.43 16.17 29.60
N TYR A 340 3.73 16.11 29.31
CA TYR A 340 4.76 16.26 30.34
C TYR A 340 4.83 17.69 30.90
N PHE A 341 4.63 18.70 30.04
CA PHE A 341 4.68 20.12 30.44
C PHE A 341 3.30 20.72 30.72
N ALA A 342 2.24 19.91 30.72
CA ALA A 342 0.88 20.39 30.93
C ALA A 342 0.74 21.02 32.32
N PRO A 343 0.17 22.24 32.44
CA PRO A 343 -0.01 22.89 33.73
C PRO A 343 -1.19 22.32 34.53
N PHE A 344 -1.88 21.30 33.98
CA PHE A 344 -2.94 20.54 34.62
C PHE A 344 -2.78 19.04 34.33
N SER A 345 -3.36 18.22 35.18
CA SER A 345 -3.31 16.76 35.20
C SER A 345 -4.69 16.16 35.00
N MET A 346 -4.75 14.84 34.83
CA MET A 346 -6.03 14.11 34.71
C MET A 346 -6.92 14.26 35.96
N ASN A 347 -6.33 14.57 37.11
CA ASN A 347 -7.03 14.76 38.38
C ASN A 347 -7.51 16.19 38.63
N ASP A 348 -7.18 17.15 37.74
CA ASP A 348 -7.60 18.55 37.88
C ASP A 348 -9.02 18.77 37.35
N GLY A 349 -9.95 18.07 38.00
CA GLY A 349 -11.38 18.13 37.74
C GLY A 349 -11.81 17.57 36.39
N ILE A 350 -13.06 17.90 36.03
CA ILE A 350 -13.72 17.37 34.85
C ILE A 350 -13.04 17.79 33.54
N TYR A 351 -12.43 18.98 33.51
CA TYR A 351 -11.68 19.47 32.35
C TYR A 351 -10.45 18.58 32.09
N GLY A 352 -9.59 18.40 33.10
CA GLY A 352 -8.40 17.57 32.99
C GLY A 352 -8.75 16.12 32.62
N SER A 353 -9.72 15.53 33.31
CA SER A 353 -10.19 14.17 33.01
C SER A 353 -10.65 14.00 31.56
N LEU A 354 -11.50 14.88 31.05
CA LEU A 354 -11.98 14.80 29.66
C LEU A 354 -10.89 15.11 28.63
N PHE A 355 -10.04 16.10 28.91
CA PHE A 355 -8.93 16.46 28.05
C PHE A 355 -8.01 15.26 27.82
N PHE A 356 -7.47 14.68 28.90
CA PHE A 356 -6.54 13.54 28.81
C PHE A 356 -7.21 12.27 28.30
N LEU A 357 -8.50 12.07 28.56
CA LEU A 357 -9.24 10.94 28.01
C LEU A 357 -9.40 11.06 26.49
N LEU A 358 -9.91 12.18 25.98
CA LEU A 358 -10.17 12.41 24.56
C LEU A 358 -8.87 12.39 23.74
N THR A 359 -7.88 13.19 24.16
CA THR A 359 -6.57 13.28 23.50
C THR A 359 -5.75 12.01 23.70
N GLY A 360 -5.86 11.34 24.85
CA GLY A 360 -5.18 10.08 25.16
C GLY A 360 -5.67 8.91 24.32
N PHE A 361 -6.98 8.73 24.20
CA PHE A 361 -7.54 7.72 23.30
C PHE A 361 -7.14 8.00 21.85
N HIS A 362 -7.25 9.25 21.40
CA HIS A 362 -6.77 9.60 20.07
C HIS A 362 -5.28 9.28 19.88
N GLY A 363 -4.43 9.64 20.83
CA GLY A 363 -3.00 9.30 20.82
C GLY A 363 -2.74 7.79 20.74
N PHE A 364 -3.56 6.98 21.43
CA PHE A 364 -3.54 5.52 21.29
C PHE A 364 -3.92 5.07 19.87
N HIS A 365 -4.94 5.67 19.24
CA HIS A 365 -5.27 5.36 17.85
C HIS A 365 -4.18 5.78 16.86
N VAL A 366 -3.50 6.91 17.08
CA VAL A 366 -2.31 7.32 16.30
C VAL A 366 -1.19 6.29 16.44
N LEU A 367 -0.93 5.80 17.67
CA LEU A 367 0.05 4.74 17.91
C LEU A 367 -0.30 3.46 17.12
N VAL A 368 -1.54 2.97 17.21
CA VAL A 368 -2.00 1.80 16.45
C VAL A 368 -1.86 2.03 14.94
N GLY A 369 -2.25 3.21 14.45
CA GLY A 369 -2.12 3.57 13.04
C GLY A 369 -0.66 3.59 12.58
N SER A 370 0.26 4.09 13.42
CA SER A 370 1.70 4.12 13.14
C SER A 370 2.28 2.71 13.02
N ILE A 371 1.82 1.77 13.86
CA ILE A 371 2.19 0.35 13.79
C ILE A 371 1.69 -0.27 12.48
N LEU A 372 0.45 -0.01 12.08
CA LEU A 372 -0.10 -0.52 10.81
C LEU A 372 0.66 0.02 9.58
N ILE A 373 1.04 1.30 9.59
CA ILE A 373 1.90 1.90 8.54
C ILE A 373 3.29 1.28 8.57
N GLY A 374 3.86 1.04 9.76
CA GLY A 374 5.12 0.33 9.94
C GLY A 374 5.09 -1.06 9.32
N ILE A 375 4.04 -1.84 9.57
CA ILE A 375 3.83 -3.18 8.97
C ILE A 375 3.78 -3.09 7.45
N ILE A 376 3.05 -2.12 6.87
CA ILE A 376 3.02 -1.95 5.41
C ILE A 376 4.40 -1.57 4.86
N THR A 377 5.11 -0.66 5.54
CA THR A 377 6.48 -0.27 5.18
C THR A 377 7.40 -1.48 5.14
N ILE A 378 7.38 -2.32 6.18
CA ILE A 378 8.16 -3.56 6.25
C ILE A 378 7.78 -4.50 5.09
N ARG A 379 6.49 -4.64 4.77
CA ARG A 379 6.04 -5.48 3.64
C ARG A 379 6.54 -4.97 2.28
N PHE A 380 6.67 -3.66 2.09
CA PHE A 380 7.32 -3.10 0.89
C PHE A 380 8.84 -3.27 0.89
N ILE A 381 9.49 -3.30 2.06
CA ILE A 381 10.94 -3.54 2.17
C ILE A 381 11.28 -5.01 1.88
N VAL A 382 10.51 -5.96 2.43
CA VAL A 382 10.71 -7.41 2.23
C VAL A 382 10.36 -7.86 0.81
N GLY A 383 9.71 -7.02 0.01
CA GLY A 383 9.32 -7.36 -1.36
C GLY A 383 8.07 -8.23 -1.44
N ASN A 384 7.24 -8.26 -0.39
CA ASN A 384 5.95 -8.95 -0.41
C ASN A 384 4.98 -8.38 -1.48
N PHE A 385 5.30 -7.23 -2.07
CA PHE A 385 4.60 -6.61 -3.20
C PHE A 385 5.36 -6.72 -4.54
N ASP A 386 6.58 -7.26 -4.55
CA ASP A 386 7.43 -7.36 -5.74
C ASP A 386 7.02 -8.55 -6.64
N LEU A 387 6.39 -9.59 -6.10
CA LEU A 387 6.01 -10.80 -6.85
C LEU A 387 4.52 -10.90 -7.24
N LEU A 388 3.66 -10.00 -6.77
CA LEU A 388 2.21 -10.03 -7.05
C LEU A 388 1.80 -9.46 -8.43
N ASN A 389 2.76 -9.04 -9.26
CA ASN A 389 2.50 -8.30 -10.51
C ASN A 389 3.12 -8.91 -11.78
N VAL A 390 3.84 -10.03 -11.68
CA VAL A 390 4.54 -10.63 -12.84
C VAL A 390 3.79 -11.82 -13.44
N GLY A 391 2.94 -12.49 -12.65
CA GLY A 391 2.18 -13.64 -13.10
C GLY A 391 0.84 -13.25 -13.72
N THR A 392 0.70 -13.50 -15.03
CA THR A 392 -0.55 -13.72 -15.77
C THR A 392 -1.26 -12.47 -16.35
N LYS A 393 -0.90 -12.19 -17.62
CA LYS A 393 -1.64 -11.45 -18.66
C LYS A 393 -2.72 -10.47 -18.16
N PHE A 394 -2.34 -9.20 -18.01
CA PHE A 394 -3.21 -8.01 -18.16
C PHE A 394 -4.51 -7.90 -17.32
N GLN A 395 -4.84 -8.87 -16.47
CA GLN A 395 -6.03 -8.85 -15.60
C GLN A 395 -5.72 -8.97 -14.10
N ILE A 396 -4.45 -9.17 -13.74
CA ILE A 396 -4.01 -9.43 -12.36
C ILE A 396 -3.50 -8.19 -11.60
N PHE A 397 -3.37 -7.05 -12.29
CA PHE A 397 -3.07 -5.76 -11.68
C PHE A 397 -4.25 -5.11 -10.92
N LYS A 398 -5.37 -5.82 -10.74
CA LYS A 398 -6.54 -5.34 -9.97
C LYS A 398 -6.45 -5.61 -8.47
N ASN A 399 -5.35 -6.19 -7.97
CA ASN A 399 -5.14 -6.40 -6.55
C ASN A 399 -4.72 -5.10 -5.85
N LYS A 400 -5.70 -4.23 -5.56
CA LYS A 400 -5.58 -3.21 -4.51
C LYS A 400 -5.06 -3.92 -3.27
N SER A 401 -3.94 -3.45 -2.71
CA SER A 401 -3.45 -3.96 -1.44
C SER A 401 -4.51 -3.67 -0.38
N THR A 402 -5.34 -4.68 -0.05
CA THR A 402 -6.44 -4.53 0.90
C THR A 402 -5.94 -4.03 2.25
N GLY A 403 -4.77 -4.52 2.68
CA GLY A 403 -4.12 -4.04 3.90
C GLY A 403 -3.74 -2.55 3.82
N PHE A 404 -3.18 -2.09 2.69
CA PHE A 404 -2.90 -0.66 2.49
C PHE A 404 -4.19 0.15 2.53
N ALA A 405 -5.22 -0.27 1.79
CA ALA A 405 -6.51 0.42 1.77
C ALA A 405 -7.12 0.55 3.17
N CYS A 406 -7.12 -0.53 3.96
CA CYS A 406 -7.64 -0.50 5.34
C CYS A 406 -6.83 0.44 6.24
N THR A 407 -5.50 0.41 6.17
CA THR A 407 -4.66 1.33 6.95
C THR A 407 -4.84 2.78 6.52
N LEU A 408 -5.02 3.04 5.22
CA LEU A 408 -5.33 4.38 4.71
C LEU A 408 -6.65 4.90 5.29
N PHE A 409 -7.71 4.08 5.30
CA PHE A 409 -8.98 4.48 5.91
C PHE A 409 -8.84 4.75 7.40
N TYR A 410 -8.09 3.91 8.12
CA TYR A 410 -7.83 4.11 9.54
C TYR A 410 -7.06 5.41 9.81
N TRP A 411 -6.02 5.69 9.01
CA TRP A 411 -5.19 6.88 9.18
C TRP A 411 -5.99 8.17 8.93
N HIS A 412 -6.81 8.22 7.88
CA HIS A 412 -7.72 9.34 7.66
C HIS A 412 -8.79 9.47 8.75
N PHE A 413 -9.24 8.37 9.35
CA PHE A 413 -10.11 8.42 10.53
C PHE A 413 -9.42 9.12 11.70
N VAL A 414 -8.18 8.76 11.98
CA VAL A 414 -7.36 9.41 13.01
C VAL A 414 -7.22 10.91 12.72
N ASP A 415 -6.90 11.29 11.48
CA ASP A 415 -6.80 12.70 11.06
C ASP A 415 -8.11 13.48 11.32
N ILE A 416 -9.26 12.91 10.94
CA ILE A 416 -10.59 13.55 11.13
C ILE A 416 -10.90 13.75 12.62
N VAL A 417 -10.64 12.74 13.46
CA VAL A 417 -10.85 12.85 14.91
C VAL A 417 -9.96 13.94 15.49
N TRP A 418 -8.70 14.04 15.06
CA TRP A 418 -7.80 15.10 15.51
C TRP A 418 -8.29 16.50 15.14
N ILE A 419 -8.75 16.71 13.91
CA ILE A 419 -9.31 18.00 13.49
C ILE A 419 -10.47 18.40 14.41
N PHE A 420 -11.33 17.45 14.76
CA PHE A 420 -12.45 17.70 15.67
C PHE A 420 -11.97 18.00 17.10
N LEU A 421 -10.97 17.27 17.62
CA LEU A 421 -10.32 17.57 18.90
C LEU A 421 -9.71 18.97 18.93
N TYR A 422 -8.95 19.33 17.89
CA TYR A 422 -8.32 20.64 17.75
C TYR A 422 -9.37 21.77 17.78
N ILE A 423 -10.45 21.64 17.01
CA ILE A 423 -11.50 22.66 16.96
C ILE A 423 -12.23 22.77 18.31
N VAL A 424 -12.62 21.64 18.90
CA VAL A 424 -13.52 21.61 20.07
C VAL A 424 -12.78 21.88 21.38
N ILE A 425 -11.66 21.19 21.62
CA ILE A 425 -10.94 21.26 22.89
C ILE A 425 -9.96 22.41 22.88
N TYR A 426 -9.10 22.47 21.86
CA TYR A 426 -8.00 23.42 21.83
C TYR A 426 -8.43 24.83 21.44
N TRP A 427 -9.30 24.97 20.43
CA TRP A 427 -9.68 26.29 19.95
C TRP A 427 -10.95 26.85 20.60
N TRP A 428 -12.04 26.09 20.58
CA TRP A 428 -13.30 26.54 21.21
C TRP A 428 -13.23 26.46 22.73
N GLY A 429 -12.68 25.37 23.27
CA GLY A 429 -12.55 25.16 24.71
C GLY A 429 -11.54 26.06 25.44
N SER A 430 -10.66 26.76 24.71
CA SER A 430 -9.70 27.70 25.29
C SER A 430 -10.16 29.16 25.25
N ARG A 431 -11.33 29.44 24.69
CA ARG A 431 -11.97 30.76 24.67
C ARG A 431 -12.86 30.92 25.88
#